data_AF-A0A7Z9VDK5-F1
#
_entry.id   AF-A0A7Z9VDK5-F1
#
_cell.length_a   1.000
_cell.length_b   1.000
_cell.length_c   1.000
_cell.angle_alpha   90.00
_cell.angle_beta   90.00
_cell.angle_gamma   90.00
#
_symmetry.space_group_name_H-M   'P 1'
#
loop_
_entity.id
_entity.type
_entity.pdbx_description
1 polymer ?
#
loop_
_entity_poly.entity_id
_entity_poly.type
_entity_poly.pdbx_seq_one_letter_code
_entity_poly.pdbx_strand_id
1 'polypeptide(L)'
;KEEFGLYRKNLQYRPTPEELDMIVRACPVMVNGESTEKEECAGYGILDNVDGTRVRGGVMLVIGEGLCLKAPKVQKHTERLKVEGWEFIGHFADKGKSDGENGAERKRRRIEPNTRFMEDIIAGRPVFGQPSRAGGFRLRYGRTRATGLAAGALSPVSMEALGKFIAVGTQMKIERPGKACAVTPSDELQGPCVLLRDGRFGRIDSVTQFRKVSESVGTIWDNGELMIGYGEFLENNKNLVPSAYNRDWWAADICATLSDESSVESFAEALGCVREDLPPGAPGSPREGGMEQFHYHRAWVRFLVTLDLDWPAVVRVCTAFNCAVPPPWNPCWLDLPLQWLPVLSETFSSATIELADSNPNGQSPT
;
A
#
# COMPACT_ATOMS: atom_id res chain seq x y z
N LYS A 1 34.38 9.28 -15.20
CA LYS A 1 33.51 9.03 -16.38
C LYS A 1 33.92 7.74 -17.10
N GLU A 2 35.19 7.63 -17.52
CA GLU A 2 35.73 6.42 -18.15
C GLU A 2 35.51 5.15 -17.32
N GLU A 3 35.85 5.17 -16.03
CA GLU A 3 35.61 4.05 -15.11
C GLU A 3 34.14 3.58 -15.09
N PHE A 4 33.17 4.51 -15.12
CA PHE A 4 31.75 4.16 -15.14
C PHE A 4 31.33 3.49 -16.45
N GLY A 5 31.98 3.81 -17.57
CA GLY A 5 31.74 3.17 -18.86
C GLY A 5 32.33 1.75 -18.92
N LEU A 6 33.48 1.54 -18.29
CA LEU A 6 34.18 0.25 -18.23
C LEU A 6 33.64 -0.68 -17.14
N TYR A 7 32.96 -0.16 -16.12
CA TYR A 7 32.38 -0.95 -15.05
C TYR A 7 31.25 -1.85 -15.58
N ARG A 8 31.51 -3.16 -15.69
CA ARG A 8 30.59 -4.15 -16.28
C ARG A 8 29.56 -4.72 -15.30
N LYS A 9 29.72 -4.50 -13.99
CA LYS A 9 28.75 -4.97 -13.00
C LYS A 9 27.53 -4.05 -13.01
N ASN A 10 26.35 -4.63 -12.80
CA ASN A 10 25.11 -3.86 -12.75
C ASN A 10 25.10 -2.97 -11.51
N LEU A 11 24.94 -1.66 -11.74
CA LEU A 11 24.67 -0.68 -10.70
C LEU A 11 23.16 -0.51 -10.56
N GLN A 12 22.67 -0.38 -9.32
CA GLN A 12 21.27 -0.04 -9.04
C GLN A 12 20.85 1.32 -9.63
N TYR A 13 21.81 2.23 -9.76
CA TYR A 13 21.65 3.51 -10.44
C TYR A 13 22.93 3.84 -11.18
N ARG A 14 22.80 4.07 -12.49
CA ARG A 14 23.92 4.52 -13.32
C ARG A 14 23.74 6.01 -13.59
N PRO A 15 24.48 6.89 -12.87
CA PRO A 15 24.41 8.32 -13.11
C PRO A 15 24.82 8.66 -14.55
N THR A 16 24.15 9.67 -15.11
CA THR A 16 24.52 10.23 -16.42
C THR A 16 25.91 10.89 -16.37
N PRO A 17 26.62 11.06 -17.50
CA PRO A 17 27.90 11.75 -17.52
C PRO A 17 27.86 13.16 -16.90
N GLU A 18 26.73 13.86 -17.06
CA GLU A 18 26.47 15.19 -16.50
C GLU A 18 26.32 15.13 -14.97
N GLU A 19 25.58 14.14 -14.47
CA GLU A 19 25.43 13.89 -13.03
C GLU A 19 26.78 13.53 -12.39
N LEU A 20 27.58 12.74 -13.08
CA LEU A 20 28.92 12.40 -12.63
C LEU A 20 29.82 13.65 -12.52
N ASP A 21 29.76 14.53 -13.52
CA ASP A 21 30.56 15.75 -13.53
C ASP A 21 30.18 16.66 -12.37
N MET A 22 28.87 16.86 -12.17
CA MET A 22 28.34 17.68 -11.10
C MET A 22 28.73 17.13 -9.72
N ILE A 23 28.52 15.83 -9.49
CA ILE A 23 28.74 15.25 -8.14
C ILE A 23 30.23 15.20 -7.78
N VAL A 24 31.10 14.89 -8.74
CA VAL A 24 32.55 14.85 -8.52
C VAL A 24 33.12 16.24 -8.28
N ARG A 25 32.59 17.28 -8.95
CA ARG A 25 33.01 18.67 -8.73
C ARG A 25 32.48 19.27 -7.42
N ALA A 26 31.26 18.91 -7.03
CA ALA A 26 30.59 19.50 -5.88
C ALA A 26 30.93 18.80 -4.55
N CYS A 27 31.31 17.51 -4.58
CA CYS A 27 31.63 16.78 -3.37
C CYS A 27 32.90 17.34 -2.70
N PRO A 28 32.83 17.78 -1.42
CA PRO A 28 33.95 18.40 -0.72
C PRO A 28 35.06 17.41 -0.35
N VAL A 29 34.78 16.10 -0.48
CA VAL A 29 35.72 15.01 -0.23
C VAL A 29 35.94 14.21 -1.50
N MET A 30 37.20 13.86 -1.76
CA MET A 30 37.54 13.00 -2.90
C MET A 30 37.07 11.57 -2.62
N VAL A 31 36.12 11.07 -3.41
CA VAL A 31 35.76 9.65 -3.37
C VAL A 31 36.86 8.86 -4.07
N ASN A 32 37.66 8.16 -3.29
CA ASN A 32 38.80 7.36 -3.77
C ASN A 32 38.74 5.93 -3.21
N GLY A 33 39.60 5.05 -3.69
CA GLY A 33 39.68 3.66 -3.23
C GLY A 33 40.59 2.81 -4.13
N GLU A 34 40.84 1.59 -3.69
CA GLU A 34 41.68 0.63 -4.43
C GLU A 34 41.00 0.13 -5.71
N SER A 35 41.84 -0.28 -6.67
CA SER A 35 41.40 -0.91 -7.91
C SER A 35 40.84 -2.31 -7.64
N THR A 36 39.55 -2.54 -7.94
CA THR A 36 38.89 -3.83 -7.69
C THR A 36 38.61 -4.64 -8.96
N GLU A 37 38.55 -3.98 -10.12
CA GLU A 37 38.24 -4.65 -11.39
C GLU A 37 39.51 -4.87 -12.23
N LYS A 38 39.46 -5.81 -13.17
CA LYS A 38 40.59 -6.16 -14.05
C LYS A 38 40.76 -5.23 -15.25
N GLU A 39 39.71 -4.49 -15.60
CA GLU A 39 39.72 -3.58 -16.75
C GLU A 39 40.58 -2.34 -16.44
N GLU A 40 41.37 -1.92 -17.42
CA GLU A 40 42.23 -0.74 -17.36
C GLU A 40 41.60 0.44 -18.10
N CYS A 41 41.76 1.64 -17.56
CA CYS A 41 41.40 2.89 -18.20
C CYS A 41 42.44 3.23 -19.27
N ALA A 42 41.98 3.49 -20.49
CA ALA A 42 42.82 3.77 -21.64
C ALA A 42 43.11 5.26 -21.82
N GLY A 43 42.18 6.15 -21.43
CA GLY A 43 42.27 7.59 -21.65
C GLY A 43 43.02 8.34 -20.54
N TYR A 44 42.75 8.01 -19.28
CA TYR A 44 43.28 8.73 -18.12
C TYR A 44 43.97 7.80 -17.11
N GLY A 45 45.00 7.09 -17.57
CA GLY A 45 45.62 5.99 -16.81
C GLY A 45 46.46 6.40 -15.59
N ILE A 46 47.12 7.56 -15.60
CA ILE A 46 48.01 7.98 -14.50
C ILE A 46 47.57 9.35 -13.99
N LEU A 47 47.18 9.40 -12.71
CA LEU A 47 46.78 10.61 -12.01
C LEU A 47 47.48 10.64 -10.65
N ASP A 48 47.94 11.81 -10.20
CA ASP A 48 48.77 11.95 -8.99
C ASP A 48 48.13 11.39 -7.71
N ASN A 49 46.80 11.39 -7.64
CA ASN A 49 46.04 10.98 -6.45
C ASN A 49 45.27 9.66 -6.66
N VAL A 50 45.60 8.88 -7.69
CA VAL A 50 44.94 7.60 -7.99
C VAL A 50 45.98 6.51 -8.20
N ASP A 51 45.91 5.48 -7.36
CA ASP A 51 46.83 4.35 -7.44
C ASP A 51 46.41 3.38 -8.54
N GLY A 52 47.17 3.42 -9.64
CA GLY A 52 47.03 2.53 -10.78
C GLY A 52 46.02 2.99 -11.84
N THR A 53 45.98 2.24 -12.94
CA THR A 53 45.17 2.54 -14.14
C THR A 53 43.83 1.79 -14.15
N ARG A 54 43.58 0.92 -13.17
CA ARG A 54 42.47 -0.04 -13.17
C ARG A 54 41.20 0.55 -12.57
N VAL A 55 40.05 0.01 -12.98
CA VAL A 55 38.74 0.51 -12.53
C VAL A 55 38.54 0.26 -11.03
N ARG A 56 38.13 1.32 -10.31
CA ARG A 56 37.88 1.32 -8.86
C ARG A 56 36.40 1.10 -8.60
N GLY A 57 35.99 -0.17 -8.52
CA GLY A 57 34.58 -0.54 -8.34
C GLY A 57 33.95 0.05 -7.08
N GLY A 58 34.70 0.18 -5.98
CA GLY A 58 34.22 0.82 -4.75
C GLY A 58 33.81 2.28 -4.97
N VAL A 59 34.58 3.05 -5.74
CA VAL A 59 34.27 4.44 -6.08
C VAL A 59 32.97 4.51 -6.90
N MET A 60 32.77 3.59 -7.84
CA MET A 60 31.56 3.54 -8.66
C MET A 60 30.31 3.28 -7.80
N LEU A 61 30.42 2.39 -6.82
CA LEU A 61 29.33 2.08 -5.88
C LEU A 61 29.00 3.28 -4.98
N VAL A 62 30.02 3.95 -4.43
CA VAL A 62 29.81 5.11 -3.55
C VAL A 62 29.15 6.27 -4.29
N ILE A 63 29.61 6.58 -5.51
CA ILE A 63 29.03 7.67 -6.30
C ILE A 63 27.64 7.27 -6.82
N GLY A 64 27.51 6.12 -7.48
CA GLY A 64 26.27 5.69 -8.13
C GLY A 64 25.18 5.26 -7.14
N GLU A 65 25.46 4.26 -6.32
CA GLU A 65 24.47 3.65 -5.40
C GLU A 65 24.36 4.35 -4.05
N GLY A 66 25.40 5.10 -3.66
CA GLY A 66 25.42 5.92 -2.45
C GLY A 66 24.90 7.32 -2.72
N LEU A 67 25.76 8.20 -3.22
CA LEU A 67 25.48 9.63 -3.31
C LEU A 67 24.33 9.95 -4.27
N CYS A 68 24.34 9.43 -5.51
CA CYS A 68 23.27 9.72 -6.48
C CYS A 68 21.96 9.03 -6.10
N LEU A 69 21.96 7.69 -5.95
CA LEU A 69 20.74 6.93 -5.70
C LEU A 69 20.09 7.24 -4.34
N LYS A 70 20.87 7.55 -3.30
CA LYS A 70 20.36 7.87 -1.96
C LYS A 70 20.35 9.36 -1.66
N ALA A 71 20.49 10.22 -2.67
CA ALA A 71 20.51 11.67 -2.51
C ALA A 71 19.37 12.21 -1.59
N PRO A 72 18.10 11.80 -1.72
CA PRO A 72 17.03 12.27 -0.83
C PRO A 72 17.25 11.88 0.65
N LYS A 73 17.83 10.71 0.93
CA LYS A 73 18.10 10.25 2.30
C LYS A 73 19.33 10.95 2.87
N VAL A 74 20.36 11.13 2.05
CA VAL A 74 21.56 11.90 2.41
C VAL A 74 21.17 13.35 2.75
N GLN A 75 20.35 14.00 1.91
CA GLN A 75 19.81 15.34 2.14
C GLN A 75 19.14 15.46 3.51
N LYS A 76 18.22 14.54 3.84
CA LYS A 76 17.53 14.54 5.13
C LYS A 76 18.52 14.45 6.31
N HIS A 77 19.60 13.70 6.17
CA HIS A 77 20.63 13.58 7.21
C HIS A 77 21.49 14.85 7.29
N THR A 78 21.90 15.43 6.16
CA THR A 78 22.72 16.65 6.12
C THR A 78 21.96 17.86 6.65
N GLU A 79 20.67 18.01 6.32
CA GLU A 79 19.80 19.04 6.86
C GLU A 79 19.58 18.88 8.36
N ARG A 80 19.30 17.65 8.82
CA ARG A 80 19.10 17.36 10.25
C ARG A 80 20.36 17.65 11.07
N LEU A 81 21.54 17.35 10.54
CA LEU A 81 22.82 17.56 11.21
C LEU A 81 23.43 18.95 10.92
N LYS A 82 22.78 19.77 10.07
CA LYS A 82 23.25 21.09 9.64
C LYS A 82 24.69 21.05 9.08
N VAL A 83 24.97 20.10 8.20
CA VAL A 83 26.30 19.96 7.57
C VAL A 83 26.41 20.95 6.41
N GLU A 84 27.30 21.94 6.54
CA GLU A 84 27.55 22.94 5.51
C GLU A 84 28.24 22.34 4.27
N GLY A 85 28.00 22.94 3.09
CA GLY A 85 28.63 22.52 1.82
C GLY A 85 28.01 21.29 1.15
N TRP A 86 26.96 20.70 1.73
CA TRP A 86 26.23 19.55 1.16
C TRP A 86 24.96 19.93 0.38
N GLU A 87 24.72 21.22 0.14
CA GLU A 87 23.54 21.71 -0.58
C GLU A 87 23.42 21.15 -2.00
N PHE A 88 24.54 20.78 -2.63
CA PHE A 88 24.57 20.18 -3.96
C PHE A 88 23.76 18.88 -4.06
N ILE A 89 23.59 18.15 -2.96
CA ILE A 89 22.84 16.89 -2.95
C ILE A 89 21.34 17.11 -3.24
N GLY A 90 20.82 18.32 -2.95
CA GLY A 90 19.45 18.72 -3.24
C GLY A 90 19.12 18.60 -4.73
N HIS A 91 20.05 18.99 -5.62
CA HIS A 91 19.87 18.87 -7.08
C HIS A 91 19.63 17.43 -7.54
N PHE A 92 20.22 16.44 -6.85
CA PHE A 92 20.02 15.02 -7.13
C PHE A 92 18.76 14.47 -6.44
N ALA A 93 18.40 15.03 -5.27
CA ALA A 93 17.22 14.62 -4.54
C ALA A 93 15.91 15.06 -5.21
N ASP A 94 15.90 16.23 -5.85
CA ASP A 94 14.71 16.82 -6.46
C ASP A 94 14.40 16.31 -7.87
N LYS A 95 15.38 15.72 -8.57
CA LYS A 95 15.17 15.06 -9.87
C LYS A 95 14.25 13.84 -9.82
N GLY A 96 13.97 13.28 -8.63
CA GLY A 96 12.94 12.26 -8.45
C GLY A 96 11.52 12.81 -8.22
N LYS A 97 11.38 14.14 -8.11
CA LYS A 97 10.11 14.87 -7.87
C LYS A 97 9.67 15.70 -9.08
N SER A 98 10.48 15.81 -10.12
CA SER A 98 10.22 16.64 -11.30
C SER A 98 9.23 16.02 -12.31
N ASP A 99 8.21 15.33 -11.82
CA ASP A 99 7.00 15.00 -12.57
C ASP A 99 5.80 15.46 -11.74
N GLY A 100 5.32 16.69 -11.99
CA GLY A 100 3.93 17.03 -11.71
C GLY A 100 3.59 18.25 -10.85
N GLU A 101 4.49 19.19 -10.59
CA GLU A 101 4.05 20.51 -10.07
C GLU A 101 3.83 21.50 -11.23
N ASN A 102 2.64 21.41 -11.84
CA ASN A 102 2.09 22.48 -12.66
C ASN A 102 0.57 22.60 -12.41
N GLY A 103 0.18 23.71 -11.78
CA GLY A 103 -1.18 24.25 -11.82
C GLY A 103 -2.07 23.86 -10.65
N ALA A 104 -2.50 24.88 -9.89
CA ALA A 104 -3.56 24.82 -8.89
C ALA A 104 -4.93 24.52 -9.54
N GLU A 105 -5.16 23.25 -9.85
CA GLU A 105 -6.48 22.64 -9.92
C GLU A 105 -6.43 21.39 -9.05
N ARG A 106 -7.52 21.06 -8.35
CA ARG A 106 -7.67 19.78 -7.62
C ARG A 106 -7.71 18.62 -8.64
N LYS A 107 -6.61 18.37 -9.37
CA LYS A 107 -6.41 17.10 -10.06
C LYS A 107 -6.45 16.03 -8.98
N ARG A 108 -7.33 15.02 -9.14
CA ARG A 108 -7.29 13.80 -8.33
C ARG A 108 -5.81 13.42 -8.18
N ARG A 109 -5.33 13.21 -6.95
CA ARG A 109 -3.95 12.77 -6.65
C ARG A 109 -3.73 11.41 -7.33
N ARG A 110 -3.46 11.43 -8.64
CA ARG A 110 -3.21 10.25 -9.45
C ARG A 110 -1.75 9.93 -9.26
N ILE A 111 -1.50 8.81 -8.62
CA ILE A 111 -0.14 8.33 -8.37
C ILE A 111 0.34 7.69 -9.65
N GLU A 112 1.48 8.15 -10.15
CA GLU A 112 2.08 7.57 -11.34
C GLU A 112 2.53 6.12 -11.08
N PRO A 113 2.18 5.17 -11.96
CA PRO A 113 2.59 3.78 -11.81
C PRO A 113 4.11 3.62 -11.86
N ASN A 114 4.67 2.74 -11.04
CA ASN A 114 6.09 2.40 -11.08
C ASN A 114 6.31 0.97 -11.62
N THR A 115 6.91 0.87 -12.80
CA THR A 115 7.13 -0.41 -13.49
C THR A 115 8.41 -1.14 -13.08
N ARG A 116 9.28 -0.54 -12.24
CA ARG A 116 10.61 -1.09 -11.95
C ARG A 116 10.59 -2.51 -11.38
N PHE A 117 9.56 -2.88 -10.61
CA PHE A 117 9.47 -4.23 -10.04
C PHE A 117 9.21 -5.32 -11.11
N MET A 118 8.73 -4.92 -12.29
CA MET A 118 8.44 -5.81 -13.42
C MET A 118 9.68 -6.08 -14.30
N GLU A 119 10.72 -5.23 -14.24
CA GLU A 119 11.94 -5.38 -15.05
C GLU A 119 12.74 -6.64 -14.68
N ASP A 120 12.62 -7.08 -13.43
CA ASP A 120 13.35 -8.22 -12.87
C ASP A 120 12.51 -9.51 -12.78
N ILE A 121 11.53 -9.70 -13.65
CA ILE A 121 10.70 -10.92 -13.61
C ILE A 121 11.53 -12.11 -14.12
N ILE A 122 11.71 -13.09 -13.25
CA ILE A 122 12.39 -14.35 -13.54
C ILE A 122 11.33 -15.42 -13.79
N ALA A 123 11.61 -16.35 -14.70
CA ALA A 123 10.77 -17.52 -14.92
C ALA A 123 10.45 -18.25 -13.60
N GLY A 124 9.19 -18.65 -13.43
CA GLY A 124 8.70 -19.34 -12.22
C GLY A 124 8.25 -18.42 -11.08
N ARG A 125 8.45 -17.10 -11.18
CA ARG A 125 7.85 -16.13 -10.23
C ARG A 125 6.55 -15.57 -10.80
N PRO A 126 5.39 -15.86 -10.18
CA PRO A 126 4.12 -15.33 -10.67
C PRO A 126 4.03 -13.81 -10.46
N VAL A 127 3.31 -13.16 -11.37
CA VAL A 127 2.94 -11.74 -11.26
C VAL A 127 1.52 -11.68 -10.74
N PHE A 128 1.33 -11.09 -9.56
CA PHE A 128 0.02 -11.01 -8.93
C PHE A 128 -0.78 -9.76 -9.33
N GLY A 129 -0.15 -8.74 -9.93
CA GLY A 129 -0.85 -7.56 -10.38
C GLY A 129 0.07 -6.66 -11.19
N GLN A 130 -0.52 -5.92 -12.14
CA GLN A 130 0.21 -4.88 -12.86
C GLN A 130 0.34 -3.61 -12.01
N PRO A 131 1.33 -2.75 -12.30
CA PRO A 131 1.54 -1.50 -11.56
C PRO A 131 0.27 -0.64 -11.54
N SER A 132 -0.18 -0.28 -10.34
CA SER A 132 -1.34 0.58 -10.08
C SER A 132 -2.61 0.22 -10.89
N ARG A 133 -2.81 -1.07 -11.19
CA ARG A 133 -3.97 -1.57 -11.97
C ARG A 133 -5.05 -2.13 -11.07
N ALA A 134 -6.31 -1.82 -11.40
CA ALA A 134 -7.49 -2.42 -10.78
C ALA A 134 -7.47 -3.96 -10.85
N GLY A 135 -7.99 -4.62 -9.82
CA GLY A 135 -7.93 -6.07 -9.64
C GLY A 135 -6.66 -6.58 -8.94
N GLY A 136 -5.63 -5.73 -8.78
CA GLY A 136 -4.50 -6.01 -7.90
C GLY A 136 -4.87 -6.02 -6.41
N PHE A 137 -3.87 -6.04 -5.53
CA PHE A 137 -4.12 -5.93 -4.10
C PHE A 137 -4.58 -4.52 -3.71
N ARG A 138 -5.67 -4.42 -2.94
CA ARG A 138 -6.13 -3.16 -2.36
C ARG A 138 -5.26 -2.78 -1.16
N LEU A 139 -4.68 -1.58 -1.18
CA LEU A 139 -3.90 -1.08 -0.05
C LEU A 139 -4.83 -0.83 1.16
N ARG A 140 -4.48 -1.44 2.29
CA ARG A 140 -5.01 -1.09 3.62
C ARG A 140 -3.87 -0.66 4.52
N TYR A 141 -3.99 0.50 5.14
CA TYR A 141 -3.04 0.90 6.17
C TYR A 141 -3.30 0.13 7.45
N GLY A 142 -2.26 -0.46 8.03
CA GLY A 142 -2.39 -1.19 9.28
C GLY A 142 -1.10 -1.89 9.67
N ARG A 143 -1.09 -2.45 10.88
CA ARG A 143 0.02 -3.24 11.39
C ARG A 143 -0.54 -4.36 12.26
N THR A 144 -0.31 -5.59 11.86
CA THR A 144 -0.59 -6.77 12.68
C THR A 144 0.54 -7.02 13.66
N ARG A 145 0.33 -7.95 14.59
CA ARG A 145 1.40 -8.44 15.49
C ARG A 145 2.55 -9.12 14.73
N ALA A 146 2.28 -9.66 13.55
CA ALA A 146 3.24 -10.38 12.72
C ALA A 146 3.94 -9.49 11.69
N THR A 147 3.32 -8.39 11.26
CA THR A 147 3.94 -7.43 10.34
C THR A 147 4.96 -6.57 11.10
N GLY A 148 6.19 -7.09 11.18
CA GLY A 148 7.34 -6.44 11.82
C GLY A 148 7.90 -5.26 11.02
N LEU A 149 9.13 -5.38 10.54
CA LEU A 149 9.79 -4.42 9.65
C LEU A 149 9.80 -4.99 8.23
N ALA A 150 9.51 -4.17 7.22
CA ALA A 150 9.46 -4.58 5.81
C ALA A 150 8.53 -5.77 5.55
N ALA A 151 7.47 -5.88 6.35
CA ALA A 151 6.49 -6.95 6.28
C ALA A 151 5.08 -6.38 6.10
N GLY A 152 4.24 -7.15 5.42
CA GLY A 152 2.87 -6.81 5.07
C GLY A 152 1.99 -8.02 5.28
N ALA A 153 0.68 -7.81 5.31
CA ALA A 153 -0.25 -8.92 5.54
C ALA A 153 -1.25 -9.08 4.39
N LEU A 154 -1.62 -10.33 4.15
CA LEU A 154 -2.65 -10.75 3.22
C LEU A 154 -3.68 -11.64 3.93
N SER A 155 -4.89 -11.70 3.39
CA SER A 155 -5.86 -12.71 3.79
C SER A 155 -5.32 -14.12 3.44
N PRO A 156 -5.45 -15.12 4.33
CA PRO A 156 -5.13 -16.51 4.01
C PRO A 156 -5.89 -17.03 2.79
N VAL A 157 -7.10 -16.50 2.53
CA VAL A 157 -7.88 -16.86 1.33
C VAL A 157 -7.19 -16.39 0.06
N SER A 158 -6.68 -15.16 0.04
CA SER A 158 -5.93 -14.64 -1.11
C SER A 158 -4.68 -15.48 -1.38
N MET A 159 -3.98 -15.92 -0.32
CA MET A 159 -2.81 -16.79 -0.44
C MET A 159 -3.18 -18.15 -1.08
N GLU A 160 -4.30 -18.75 -0.69
CA GLU A 160 -4.79 -20.00 -1.25
C GLU A 160 -5.34 -19.84 -2.68
N ALA A 161 -6.09 -18.76 -2.94
CA ALA A 161 -6.68 -18.46 -4.23
C ALA A 161 -5.65 -18.19 -5.32
N LEU A 162 -4.54 -17.54 -4.97
CA LEU A 162 -3.43 -17.27 -5.89
C LEU A 162 -2.49 -18.48 -6.06
N GLY A 163 -3.06 -19.69 -6.08
CA GLY A 163 -2.36 -20.94 -6.39
C GLY A 163 -1.35 -21.38 -5.33
N LYS A 164 -1.49 -20.92 -4.08
CA LYS A 164 -0.57 -21.25 -2.96
C LYS A 164 0.90 -20.86 -3.22
N PHE A 165 1.16 -19.96 -4.17
CA PHE A 165 2.49 -19.41 -4.42
C PHE A 165 2.96 -18.49 -3.29
N ILE A 166 2.02 -17.79 -2.65
CA ILE A 166 2.30 -16.96 -1.50
C ILE A 166 2.10 -17.81 -0.26
N ALA A 167 3.19 -18.10 0.44
CA ALA A 167 3.21 -18.77 1.72
C ALA A 167 3.63 -17.77 2.81
N VAL A 168 3.52 -18.19 4.07
CA VAL A 168 3.98 -17.38 5.20
C VAL A 168 5.49 -17.14 5.06
N GLY A 169 5.90 -15.87 5.05
CA GLY A 169 7.29 -15.48 4.85
C GLY A 169 7.71 -15.34 3.38
N THR A 170 6.84 -15.62 2.41
CA THR A 170 7.15 -15.35 0.99
C THR A 170 7.47 -13.87 0.81
N GLN A 171 8.62 -13.61 0.20
CA GLN A 171 9.03 -12.26 -0.16
C GLN A 171 8.40 -11.87 -1.51
N MET A 172 7.50 -10.89 -1.48
CA MET A 172 6.93 -10.28 -2.68
C MET A 172 7.73 -9.05 -3.08
N LYS A 173 7.99 -8.87 -4.38
CA LYS A 173 8.36 -7.56 -4.91
C LYS A 173 7.09 -6.72 -5.01
N ILE A 174 7.16 -5.48 -4.53
CA ILE A 174 6.00 -4.57 -4.47
C ILE A 174 6.34 -3.27 -5.19
N GLU A 175 5.31 -2.59 -5.68
CA GLU A 175 5.46 -1.30 -6.35
C GLU A 175 5.84 -0.18 -5.37
N ARG A 176 5.17 -0.15 -4.22
CA ARG A 176 5.27 0.86 -3.15
C ARG A 176 4.93 0.21 -1.81
N PRO A 177 5.46 0.70 -0.66
CA PRO A 177 6.42 1.81 -0.51
C PRO A 177 7.89 1.40 -0.65
N GLY A 178 8.20 0.11 -0.50
CA GLY A 178 9.55 -0.44 -0.60
C GLY A 178 9.80 -1.20 -1.90
N LYS A 179 10.95 -1.87 -2.02
CA LYS A 179 11.27 -2.77 -3.14
C LYS A 179 10.63 -4.15 -2.99
N ALA A 180 10.50 -4.60 -1.75
CA ALA A 180 10.01 -5.92 -1.41
C ALA A 180 9.38 -5.90 -0.02
N CYS A 181 8.56 -6.91 0.24
CA CYS A 181 7.83 -7.07 1.47
C CYS A 181 7.68 -8.56 1.78
N ALA A 182 7.95 -8.97 3.03
CA ALA A 182 7.65 -10.31 3.49
C ALA A 182 6.16 -10.40 3.89
N VAL A 183 5.48 -11.45 3.46
CA VAL A 183 4.04 -11.59 3.70
C VAL A 183 3.74 -12.44 4.93
N THR A 184 2.80 -11.98 5.75
CA THR A 184 2.21 -12.73 6.86
C THR A 184 0.70 -12.87 6.70
N PRO A 185 0.06 -13.96 7.16
CA PRO A 185 -1.39 -14.09 7.10
C PRO A 185 -2.08 -13.18 8.14
N SER A 186 -3.28 -12.71 7.82
CA SER A 186 -4.17 -11.99 8.74
C SER A 186 -5.63 -12.23 8.41
N ASP A 187 -6.40 -12.73 9.39
CA ASP A 187 -7.85 -13.01 9.24
C ASP A 187 -8.72 -11.74 9.27
N GLU A 188 -8.16 -10.61 9.71
CA GLU A 188 -8.86 -9.30 9.72
C GLU A 188 -8.92 -8.65 8.33
N LEU A 189 -8.23 -9.20 7.33
CA LEU A 189 -8.16 -8.67 5.98
C LEU A 189 -9.19 -9.31 5.08
N GLN A 190 -9.77 -8.47 4.21
CA GLN A 190 -10.71 -8.95 3.20
C GLN A 190 -10.00 -9.83 2.17
N GLY A 191 -10.61 -10.98 1.88
CA GLY A 191 -10.15 -11.89 0.85
C GLY A 191 -10.47 -11.41 -0.57
N PRO A 192 -10.21 -12.26 -1.57
CA PRO A 192 -10.44 -11.93 -2.97
C PRO A 192 -11.93 -11.93 -3.31
N CYS A 193 -12.33 -11.11 -4.29
CA CYS A 193 -13.58 -11.30 -5.02
C CYS A 193 -13.35 -12.28 -6.17
N VAL A 194 -14.28 -13.22 -6.35
CA VAL A 194 -14.23 -14.24 -7.39
C VAL A 194 -15.51 -14.22 -8.22
N LEU A 195 -15.36 -14.57 -9.50
CA LEU A 195 -16.44 -14.88 -10.41
C LEU A 195 -16.42 -16.39 -10.69
N LEU A 196 -17.49 -17.07 -10.30
CA LEU A 196 -17.68 -18.50 -10.55
C LEU A 196 -18.14 -18.75 -11.99
N ARG A 197 -17.92 -19.97 -12.50
CA ARG A 197 -18.31 -20.33 -13.88
C ARG A 197 -19.82 -20.32 -14.13
N ASP A 198 -20.62 -20.38 -13.07
CA ASP A 198 -22.08 -20.27 -13.14
C ASP A 198 -22.58 -18.81 -13.15
N GLY A 199 -21.67 -17.83 -13.12
CA GLY A 199 -21.98 -16.41 -13.16
C GLY A 199 -22.12 -15.76 -11.78
N ARG A 200 -22.06 -16.51 -10.67
CA ARG A 200 -22.09 -15.93 -9.33
C ARG A 200 -20.81 -15.15 -9.05
N PHE A 201 -20.97 -13.93 -8.54
CA PHE A 201 -19.88 -13.04 -8.14
C PHE A 201 -19.95 -12.78 -6.65
N GLY A 202 -18.80 -12.77 -5.97
CA GLY A 202 -18.78 -12.61 -4.52
C GLY A 202 -17.40 -12.53 -3.90
N ARG A 203 -17.34 -12.03 -2.68
CA ARG A 203 -16.13 -11.95 -1.86
C ARG A 203 -16.03 -13.17 -0.96
N ILE A 204 -14.84 -13.72 -0.80
CA ILE A 204 -14.63 -14.89 0.06
C ILE A 204 -13.57 -14.58 1.11
N ASP A 205 -13.98 -14.53 2.37
CA ASP A 205 -13.09 -14.24 3.51
C ASP A 205 -12.69 -15.50 4.30
N SER A 206 -13.34 -16.63 4.04
CA SER A 206 -13.05 -17.90 4.73
C SER A 206 -12.35 -18.91 3.82
N VAL A 207 -11.25 -19.48 4.31
CA VAL A 207 -10.51 -20.54 3.62
C VAL A 207 -11.39 -21.79 3.40
N THR A 208 -12.25 -22.11 4.37
CA THR A 208 -13.15 -23.26 4.26
C THR A 208 -14.21 -23.05 3.19
N GLN A 209 -14.72 -21.81 3.04
CA GLN A 209 -15.64 -21.44 1.97
C GLN A 209 -14.95 -21.48 0.61
N PHE A 210 -13.74 -20.93 0.51
CA PHE A 210 -12.97 -20.92 -0.74
C PHE A 210 -12.74 -22.34 -1.26
N ARG A 211 -12.35 -23.27 -0.39
CA ARG A 211 -12.13 -24.68 -0.77
C ARG A 211 -13.37 -25.38 -1.32
N LYS A 212 -14.58 -24.98 -0.92
CA LYS A 212 -15.83 -25.54 -1.44
C LYS A 212 -16.12 -25.11 -2.87
N VAL A 213 -15.65 -23.92 -3.26
CA VAL A 213 -15.95 -23.32 -4.57
C VAL A 213 -14.73 -23.20 -5.47
N SER A 214 -13.53 -23.57 -5.00
CA SER A 214 -12.25 -23.39 -5.70
C SER A 214 -12.25 -23.99 -7.11
N GLU A 215 -12.84 -25.18 -7.26
CA GLU A 215 -12.98 -25.84 -8.57
C GLU A 215 -13.92 -25.10 -9.52
N SER A 216 -14.90 -24.37 -8.97
CA SER A 216 -15.89 -23.59 -9.72
C SER A 216 -15.45 -22.16 -10.02
N VAL A 217 -14.30 -21.70 -9.48
CA VAL A 217 -13.77 -20.37 -9.75
C VAL A 217 -13.38 -20.28 -11.23
N GLY A 218 -14.02 -19.34 -11.94
CA GLY A 218 -13.69 -19.00 -13.32
C GLY A 218 -12.65 -17.89 -13.40
N THR A 219 -12.79 -16.87 -12.55
CA THR A 219 -11.89 -15.70 -12.55
C THR A 219 -11.74 -15.15 -11.13
N ILE A 220 -10.52 -14.81 -10.75
CA ILE A 220 -10.24 -13.96 -9.58
C ILE A 220 -10.39 -12.52 -10.07
N TRP A 221 -11.42 -11.84 -9.59
CA TRP A 221 -11.75 -10.48 -10.02
C TRP A 221 -10.84 -9.44 -9.35
N ASP A 222 -10.54 -9.68 -8.07
CA ASP A 222 -9.57 -8.90 -7.31
C ASP A 222 -8.84 -9.78 -6.29
N ASN A 223 -7.61 -9.41 -5.93
CA ASN A 223 -6.76 -10.24 -5.07
C ASN A 223 -7.04 -10.14 -3.55
N GLY A 224 -7.89 -9.22 -3.11
CA GLY A 224 -8.12 -8.88 -1.71
C GLY A 224 -7.25 -7.72 -1.23
N GLU A 225 -7.17 -7.58 0.09
CA GLU A 225 -6.39 -6.52 0.73
C GLU A 225 -4.92 -6.90 0.94
N LEU A 226 -4.04 -5.91 0.80
CA LEU A 226 -2.65 -5.93 1.26
C LEU A 226 -2.45 -4.86 2.33
N MET A 227 -2.22 -5.32 3.56
CA MET A 227 -1.91 -4.45 4.68
C MET A 227 -0.46 -4.03 4.67
N ILE A 228 -0.20 -2.71 4.69
CA ILE A 228 1.14 -2.15 4.81
C ILE A 228 1.15 -1.11 5.94
N GLY A 229 2.17 -1.18 6.79
CA GLY A 229 2.36 -0.22 7.88
C GLY A 229 2.74 1.17 7.38
N TYR A 230 2.22 2.21 8.03
CA TYR A 230 2.62 3.60 7.79
C TYR A 230 4.15 3.79 7.89
N GLY A 231 4.79 3.12 8.86
CA GLY A 231 6.24 3.19 9.06
C GLY A 231 7.05 2.80 7.83
N GLU A 232 6.53 1.93 6.96
CA GLU A 232 7.20 1.54 5.72
C GLU A 232 7.25 2.69 4.71
N PHE A 233 6.22 3.52 4.65
CA PHE A 233 6.21 4.72 3.81
C PHE A 233 7.19 5.78 4.36
N LEU A 234 7.18 5.97 5.68
CA LEU A 234 8.04 6.92 6.36
C LEU A 234 9.52 6.57 6.19
N GLU A 235 9.89 5.30 6.38
CA GLU A 235 11.29 4.84 6.27
C GLU A 235 11.80 4.88 4.83
N ASN A 236 10.95 4.53 3.85
CA ASN A 236 11.31 4.57 2.43
C ASN A 236 11.17 5.97 1.80
N ASN A 237 10.80 6.98 2.60
CA ASN A 237 10.58 8.36 2.15
C ASN A 237 9.65 8.43 0.92
N LYS A 238 8.51 7.73 1.00
CA LYS A 238 7.49 7.71 -0.05
C LYS A 238 6.22 8.44 0.41
N ASN A 239 5.59 9.14 -0.52
CA ASN A 239 4.28 9.74 -0.30
C ASN A 239 3.25 8.66 0.02
N LEU A 240 2.34 8.99 0.93
CA LEU A 240 1.18 8.14 1.20
C LEU A 240 0.30 8.03 -0.04
N VAL A 241 -0.29 6.86 -0.19
CA VAL A 241 -1.20 6.49 -1.25
C VAL A 241 -2.61 6.43 -0.65
N PRO A 242 -3.66 6.88 -1.33
CA PRO A 242 -5.02 6.70 -0.84
C PRO A 242 -5.28 5.22 -0.51
N SER A 243 -5.68 4.95 0.74
CA SER A 243 -6.16 3.64 1.16
C SER A 243 -7.56 3.41 0.61
N ALA A 244 -7.92 2.14 0.39
CA ALA A 244 -9.33 1.78 0.23
C ALA A 244 -10.13 2.14 1.49
N TYR A 245 -11.40 2.52 1.32
CA TYR A 245 -12.31 2.72 2.44
C TYR A 245 -12.60 1.37 3.09
N ASN A 246 -12.29 1.23 4.37
CA ASN A 246 -12.34 -0.03 5.10
C ASN A 246 -13.07 0.14 6.44
N ARG A 247 -13.25 -0.96 7.17
CA ARG A 247 -13.94 -0.95 8.46
C ARG A 247 -13.22 -0.14 9.54
N ASP A 248 -11.89 -0.04 9.49
CA ASP A 248 -11.13 0.79 10.44
C ASP A 248 -11.43 2.28 10.22
N TRP A 249 -11.50 2.70 8.95
CA TRP A 249 -11.85 4.08 8.60
C TRP A 249 -13.31 4.37 9.00
N TRP A 250 -14.25 3.51 8.61
CA TRP A 250 -15.64 3.69 9.00
C TRP A 250 -15.83 3.75 10.52
N ALA A 251 -15.15 2.88 11.27
CA ALA A 251 -15.17 2.92 12.73
C ALA A 251 -14.62 4.24 13.28
N ALA A 252 -13.57 4.79 12.69
CA ALA A 252 -13.04 6.10 13.06
C ALA A 252 -14.04 7.24 12.78
N ASP A 253 -14.71 7.21 11.62
CA ASP A 253 -15.75 8.20 11.27
C ASP A 253 -16.90 8.15 12.29
N ILE A 254 -17.41 6.95 12.61
CA ILE A 254 -18.46 6.78 13.63
C ILE A 254 -17.97 7.24 15.01
N CYS A 255 -16.80 6.79 15.47
CA CYS A 255 -16.25 7.20 16.76
C CYS A 255 -16.15 8.73 16.90
N ALA A 256 -15.81 9.44 15.82
CA ALA A 256 -15.74 10.90 15.82
C ALA A 256 -17.12 11.57 15.99
N THR A 257 -18.19 10.90 15.55
CA THR A 257 -19.58 11.39 15.72
C THR A 257 -20.18 11.08 17.08
N LEU A 258 -19.71 10.02 17.76
CA LEU A 258 -20.24 9.58 19.05
C LEU A 258 -19.58 10.34 20.21
N SER A 259 -19.98 11.60 20.38
CA SER A 259 -19.37 12.54 21.35
C SER A 259 -20.00 12.55 22.74
N ASP A 260 -21.20 12.00 22.91
CA ASP A 260 -21.96 12.04 24.16
C ASP A 260 -22.96 10.86 24.25
N GLU A 261 -23.61 10.70 25.40
CA GLU A 261 -24.52 9.56 25.61
C GLU A 261 -25.73 9.59 24.67
N SER A 262 -26.24 10.78 24.34
CA SER A 262 -27.34 10.98 23.39
C SER A 262 -26.98 10.48 21.98
N SER A 263 -25.78 10.78 21.49
CA SER A 263 -25.31 10.25 20.20
C SER A 263 -25.15 8.73 20.21
N VAL A 264 -24.77 8.14 21.35
CA VAL A 264 -24.66 6.68 21.51
C VAL A 264 -26.05 6.03 21.53
N GLU A 265 -27.02 6.62 22.22
CA GLU A 265 -28.42 6.16 22.20
C GLU A 265 -29.01 6.23 20.79
N SER A 266 -28.78 7.34 20.09
CA SER A 266 -29.18 7.49 18.68
C SER A 266 -28.54 6.43 17.77
N PHE A 267 -27.31 6.03 18.08
CA PHE A 267 -26.62 4.96 17.35
C PHE A 267 -27.22 3.59 17.65
N ALA A 268 -27.57 3.31 18.91
CA ALA A 268 -28.29 2.11 19.30
C ALA A 268 -29.63 1.98 18.57
N GLU A 269 -30.40 3.07 18.51
CA GLU A 269 -31.65 3.14 17.76
C GLU A 269 -31.45 2.87 16.27
N ALA A 270 -30.42 3.48 15.66
CA ALA A 270 -30.10 3.25 14.26
C ALA A 270 -29.71 1.79 13.97
N LEU A 271 -28.99 1.14 14.90
CA LEU A 271 -28.69 -0.29 14.81
C LEU A 271 -29.91 -1.18 15.08
N GLY A 272 -30.90 -0.68 15.81
CA GLY A 272 -32.03 -1.46 16.29
C GLY A 272 -31.66 -2.37 17.47
N CYS A 273 -30.67 -1.98 18.27
CA CYS A 273 -30.25 -2.68 19.48
C CYS A 273 -30.47 -1.81 20.72
N VAL A 274 -30.31 -2.40 21.90
CA VAL A 274 -30.38 -1.66 23.16
C VAL A 274 -29.01 -1.10 23.54
N ARG A 275 -28.98 -0.05 24.37
CA ARG A 275 -27.76 0.65 24.76
C ARG A 275 -26.77 -0.27 25.49
N GLU A 276 -27.29 -1.24 26.23
CA GLU A 276 -26.53 -2.20 27.03
C GLU A 276 -25.69 -3.17 26.18
N ASP A 277 -26.06 -3.36 24.91
CA ASP A 277 -25.32 -4.19 23.96
C ASP A 277 -24.08 -3.45 23.41
N LEU A 278 -24.02 -2.14 23.60
CA LEU A 278 -22.94 -1.29 23.09
C LEU A 278 -21.83 -1.08 24.12
N PRO A 279 -20.58 -0.82 23.68
CA PRO A 279 -19.48 -0.53 24.58
C PRO A 279 -19.79 0.65 25.53
N PRO A 280 -19.21 0.65 26.74
CA PRO A 280 -19.46 1.71 27.72
C PRO A 280 -18.89 3.06 27.26
N GLY A 281 -19.55 4.13 27.68
CA GLY A 281 -19.16 5.52 27.40
C GLY A 281 -19.26 5.91 25.91
N ALA A 282 -18.83 7.13 25.60
CA ALA A 282 -18.80 7.68 24.25
C ALA A 282 -17.34 7.84 23.77
N PRO A 283 -16.97 7.32 22.58
CA PRO A 283 -15.58 7.30 22.12
C PRO A 283 -15.03 8.67 21.70
N GLY A 284 -15.89 9.60 21.27
CA GLY A 284 -15.52 10.92 20.75
C GLY A 284 -15.36 12.02 21.81
N SER A 285 -15.74 11.79 23.07
CA SER A 285 -15.62 12.81 24.12
C SER A 285 -14.17 12.97 24.59
N PRO A 286 -13.57 14.18 24.59
CA PRO A 286 -12.36 14.43 25.36
C PRO A 286 -12.72 14.57 26.85
N ARG A 287 -12.87 13.45 27.58
CA ARG A 287 -13.04 13.50 29.05
C ARG A 287 -11.70 13.81 29.73
N GLU A 288 -11.74 14.51 30.87
CA GLU A 288 -10.57 14.86 31.70
C GLU A 288 -9.80 13.64 32.30
N GLY A 289 -10.25 12.40 32.04
CA GLY A 289 -9.69 11.16 32.58
C GLY A 289 -8.89 10.33 31.58
N GLY A 290 -7.82 10.89 31.00
CA GLY A 290 -7.11 10.42 29.80
C GLY A 290 -6.97 8.89 29.55
N MET A 291 -6.78 8.05 30.58
CA MET A 291 -6.67 6.59 30.40
C MET A 291 -8.02 5.88 30.20
N GLU A 292 -9.09 6.31 30.86
CA GLU A 292 -10.42 5.70 30.66
C GLU A 292 -10.93 5.97 29.24
N GLN A 293 -10.73 7.20 28.74
CA GLN A 293 -11.12 7.56 27.38
C GLN A 293 -10.39 6.72 26.33
N PHE A 294 -9.11 6.43 26.56
CA PHE A 294 -8.35 5.53 25.70
C PHE A 294 -8.96 4.11 25.68
N HIS A 295 -9.38 3.60 26.83
CA HIS A 295 -10.01 2.28 26.92
C HIS A 295 -11.38 2.24 26.24
N TYR A 296 -12.22 3.27 26.43
CA TYR A 296 -13.51 3.38 25.75
C TYR A 296 -13.34 3.47 24.24
N HIS A 297 -12.50 4.38 23.75
CA HIS A 297 -12.24 4.51 22.31
C HIS A 297 -11.75 3.19 21.71
N ARG A 298 -10.84 2.48 22.39
CA ARG A 298 -10.37 1.16 21.95
C ARG A 298 -11.48 0.11 21.93
N ALA A 299 -12.37 0.09 22.92
CA ALA A 299 -13.49 -0.84 22.97
C ALA A 299 -14.48 -0.59 21.82
N TRP A 300 -14.80 0.68 21.56
CA TRP A 300 -15.64 1.13 20.45
C TRP A 300 -15.07 0.77 19.09
N VAL A 301 -13.79 1.08 18.82
CA VAL A 301 -13.16 0.71 17.55
C VAL A 301 -13.21 -0.79 17.31
N ARG A 302 -12.92 -1.60 18.34
CA ARG A 302 -12.99 -3.06 18.25
C ARG A 302 -14.38 -3.57 17.92
N PHE A 303 -15.40 -3.03 18.61
CA PHE A 303 -16.79 -3.36 18.36
C PHE A 303 -17.20 -3.01 16.92
N LEU A 304 -16.95 -1.77 16.49
CA LEU A 304 -17.36 -1.26 15.18
C LEU A 304 -16.69 -1.99 14.00
N VAL A 305 -15.40 -2.31 14.12
CA VAL A 305 -14.67 -3.04 13.06
C VAL A 305 -15.25 -4.44 12.84
N THR A 306 -15.77 -5.08 13.90
CA THR A 306 -16.37 -6.43 13.84
C THR A 306 -17.89 -6.43 13.72
N LEU A 307 -18.52 -5.25 13.71
CA LEU A 307 -19.98 -5.14 13.70
C LEU A 307 -20.54 -5.57 12.34
N ASP A 308 -21.28 -6.66 12.35
CA ASP A 308 -22.02 -7.11 11.18
C ASP A 308 -23.27 -6.25 11.01
N LEU A 309 -23.50 -5.75 9.80
CA LEU A 309 -24.61 -4.86 9.49
C LEU A 309 -25.34 -5.37 8.28
N ASP A 310 -26.64 -5.61 8.44
CA ASP A 310 -27.54 -5.80 7.31
C ASP A 310 -27.74 -4.48 6.55
N TRP A 311 -28.19 -4.58 5.30
CA TRP A 311 -28.38 -3.40 4.46
C TRP A 311 -29.36 -2.36 5.07
N PRO A 312 -30.51 -2.74 5.66
CA PRO A 312 -31.38 -1.79 6.35
C PRO A 312 -30.69 -1.02 7.49
N ALA A 313 -29.89 -1.69 8.33
CA ALA A 313 -29.13 -1.03 9.39
C ALA A 313 -28.09 -0.07 8.82
N VAL A 314 -27.39 -0.46 7.74
CA VAL A 314 -26.45 0.44 7.04
C VAL A 314 -27.15 1.72 6.58
N VAL A 315 -28.32 1.61 5.94
CA VAL A 315 -29.08 2.78 5.47
C VAL A 315 -29.45 3.69 6.65
N ARG A 316 -29.93 3.13 7.77
CA ARG A 316 -30.27 3.92 8.96
C ARG A 316 -29.05 4.62 9.55
N VAL A 317 -27.94 3.90 9.74
CA VAL A 317 -26.70 4.45 10.29
C VAL A 317 -26.12 5.54 9.39
N CYS A 318 -25.97 5.28 8.09
CA CYS A 318 -25.44 6.27 7.15
C CYS A 318 -26.31 7.53 7.08
N THR A 319 -27.63 7.38 7.16
CA THR A 319 -28.56 8.53 7.16
C THR A 319 -28.48 9.33 8.46
N ALA A 320 -28.43 8.67 9.61
CA ALA A 320 -28.39 9.32 10.91
C ALA A 320 -27.05 10.01 11.19
N PHE A 321 -25.94 9.41 10.78
CA PHE A 321 -24.58 9.87 11.11
C PHE A 321 -23.82 10.50 9.93
N ASN A 322 -24.46 10.60 8.76
CA ASN A 322 -23.88 11.17 7.54
C ASN A 322 -22.49 10.58 7.19
N CYS A 323 -22.34 9.27 7.37
CA CYS A 323 -21.12 8.54 7.08
C CYS A 323 -21.22 7.79 5.73
N ALA A 324 -20.08 7.44 5.16
CA ALA A 324 -20.04 6.65 3.93
C ALA A 324 -20.49 5.20 4.18
N VAL A 325 -21.02 4.56 3.13
CA VAL A 325 -21.43 3.16 3.17
C VAL A 325 -20.20 2.27 3.50
N PRO A 326 -20.24 1.48 4.59
CA PRO A 326 -19.13 0.61 4.97
C PRO A 326 -19.07 -0.64 4.09
N PRO A 327 -17.89 -1.30 3.99
CA PRO A 327 -17.82 -2.64 3.44
C PRO A 327 -18.69 -3.64 4.24
N PRO A 328 -19.27 -4.68 3.60
CA PRO A 328 -19.08 -5.08 2.21
C PRO A 328 -19.97 -4.32 1.21
N TRP A 329 -20.85 -3.43 1.68
CA TRP A 329 -21.90 -2.81 0.88
C TRP A 329 -21.42 -1.69 -0.08
N ASN A 330 -20.12 -1.42 -0.11
CA ASN A 330 -19.51 -0.40 -0.94
C ASN A 330 -18.55 -1.04 -1.97
N PRO A 331 -19.05 -1.52 -3.12
CA PRO A 331 -18.22 -2.13 -4.14
C PRO A 331 -17.32 -1.10 -4.84
N CYS A 332 -16.36 -1.58 -5.64
CA CYS A 332 -15.38 -0.74 -6.35
C CYS A 332 -16.00 0.02 -7.54
N TRP A 333 -16.91 0.96 -7.27
CA TRP A 333 -17.58 1.79 -8.28
C TRP A 333 -16.62 2.59 -9.16
N LEU A 334 -15.41 2.89 -8.66
CA LEU A 334 -14.40 3.64 -9.41
C LEU A 334 -13.92 2.89 -10.67
N ASP A 335 -14.00 1.55 -10.64
CA ASP A 335 -13.57 0.71 -11.76
C ASP A 335 -14.68 0.53 -12.81
N LEU A 336 -15.90 1.03 -12.55
CA LEU A 336 -17.01 1.00 -13.49
C LEU A 336 -16.90 2.18 -14.48
N PRO A 337 -16.74 1.93 -15.80
CA PRO A 337 -16.75 3.00 -16.78
C PRO A 337 -18.09 3.73 -16.78
N LEU A 338 -18.07 5.07 -16.74
CA LEU A 338 -19.28 5.90 -16.71
C LEU A 338 -20.23 5.61 -17.88
N GLN A 339 -19.68 5.22 -19.03
CA GLN A 339 -20.45 4.86 -20.23
C GLN A 339 -21.35 3.63 -20.04
N TRP A 340 -21.13 2.81 -19.00
CA TRP A 340 -21.94 1.62 -18.69
C TRP A 340 -23.08 1.93 -17.72
N LEU A 341 -23.08 3.11 -17.08
CA LEU A 341 -24.13 3.48 -16.11
C LEU A 341 -25.55 3.44 -16.69
N PRO A 342 -25.84 3.93 -17.91
CA PRO A 342 -27.19 3.86 -18.45
C PRO A 342 -27.66 2.41 -18.62
N VAL A 343 -26.81 1.54 -19.17
CA VAL A 343 -27.09 0.12 -19.37
C VAL A 343 -27.31 -0.59 -18.03
N LEU A 344 -26.46 -0.31 -17.05
CA LEU A 344 -26.59 -0.88 -15.70
C LEU A 344 -27.92 -0.45 -15.04
N SER A 345 -28.28 0.84 -15.18
CA SER A 345 -29.53 1.38 -14.63
C SER A 345 -30.76 0.73 -15.24
N GLU A 346 -30.79 0.54 -16.57
CA GLU A 346 -31.87 -0.15 -17.27
C GLU A 346 -31.96 -1.62 -16.87
N THR A 347 -30.81 -2.28 -16.74
CA THR A 347 -30.72 -3.68 -16.30
C THR A 347 -31.24 -3.83 -14.86
N PHE A 348 -30.84 -2.96 -13.94
CA PHE A 348 -31.35 -3.00 -12.56
C PHE A 348 -32.84 -2.66 -12.46
N SER A 349 -33.35 -1.78 -13.32
CA SER A 349 -34.78 -1.44 -13.33
C SER A 349 -35.66 -2.59 -13.82
N SER A 350 -35.10 -3.48 -14.65
CA SER A 350 -35.78 -4.68 -15.17
C SER A 350 -35.44 -5.96 -14.40
N ALA A 351 -34.49 -5.90 -13.47
CA ALA A 351 -34.06 -7.05 -12.67
C ALA A 351 -35.11 -7.42 -11.61
N THR A 352 -35.17 -8.71 -11.29
CA THR A 352 -35.96 -9.26 -10.19
C THR A 352 -35.05 -9.57 -9.00
N ILE A 353 -35.50 -9.25 -7.79
CA ILE A 353 -34.80 -9.63 -6.57
C ILE A 353 -35.20 -11.06 -6.22
N GLU A 354 -34.24 -11.97 -6.26
CA GLU A 354 -34.39 -13.33 -5.78
C GLU A 354 -33.77 -13.47 -4.40
N LEU A 355 -34.44 -14.20 -3.51
CA LEU A 355 -33.85 -14.57 -2.23
C LEU A 355 -32.72 -15.56 -2.51
N ALA A 356 -31.50 -15.21 -2.13
CA ALA A 356 -30.39 -16.15 -2.18
C ALA A 356 -30.74 -17.36 -1.29
N ASP A 357 -30.59 -18.57 -1.83
CA ASP A 357 -30.76 -19.81 -1.06
C ASP A 357 -29.98 -19.69 0.26
N SER A 358 -30.69 -19.79 1.37
CA SER A 358 -30.13 -19.63 2.71
C SER A 358 -29.00 -20.63 2.90
N ASN A 359 -27.75 -20.16 2.81
CA ASN A 359 -26.60 -20.96 3.20
C ASN A 359 -26.75 -21.18 4.72
N PRO A 360 -26.75 -22.44 5.23
CA PRO A 360 -27.04 -22.75 6.64
C PRO A 360 -26.12 -22.07 7.66
N ASN A 361 -25.05 -21.42 7.20
CA ASN A 361 -24.03 -20.77 8.01
C ASN A 361 -24.18 -19.24 8.08
N GLY A 362 -25.24 -18.64 7.54
CA GLY A 362 -25.52 -17.20 7.71
C GLY A 362 -24.45 -16.25 7.18
N GLN A 363 -23.54 -16.72 6.31
CA GLN A 363 -22.48 -15.90 5.74
C GLN A 363 -22.70 -15.70 4.25
N SER A 364 -22.94 -14.43 3.92
CA SER A 364 -22.35 -13.74 2.78
C SER A 364 -21.73 -14.57 1.64
N PRO A 365 -22.34 -14.79 0.45
CA PRO A 365 -21.54 -14.86 -0.77
C PRO A 365 -20.91 -13.49 -1.12
N THR A 366 -21.41 -12.42 -0.51
CA THR A 366 -21.02 -10.99 -0.61
C THR A 366 -20.65 -10.33 0.71
#